data_AF-A0A6P8GI84-F1
#
_entry.id   AF-A0A6P8GI84-F1
#
_cell.length_a   1.000
_cell.length_b   1.000
_cell.length_c   1.000
_cell.angle_alpha   90.00
_cell.angle_beta   90.00
_cell.angle_gamma   90.00
#
_symmetry.space_group_name_H-M   'P 1'
#
loop_
_entity.id
_entity.type
_entity.pdbx_description
1 polymer ?
#
loop_
_entity_poly.entity_id
_entity_poly.type
_entity_poly.pdbx_seq_one_letter_code
_entity_poly.pdbx_strand_id
1 'polypeptide(L)'
;MRIWIIDPEEASDYEIGQIANLPSRHSYHLTKNFFNLGQFPIVTLPSSTKTFNGKFTLDGFWEVVLEWNQSYLTVGIGGQPTSFQHRFVYEASHTFYWEPIEGPYDGTEIPLLGPDVTILIKDPCAPHRALFMTRNSIRITSDAFRSTSIVKMYSLYTRPPSGFYMNDNAALLDDGIILHMADGLYWRSHQTRFLEFRKELPTIGVRGILQRTTCLDNHPLQEVVDFGKVLFWTDNELFIGGGRITSRHAVGTYKELLFQVN
;
A
#
# COMPACT_ATOMS: atom_id res chain seq x y z
N MET A 1 -2.88 20.17 -3.26
CA MET A 1 -3.76 19.35 -4.12
C MET A 1 -4.75 20.25 -4.84
N ARG A 2 -5.04 19.96 -6.12
CA ARG A 2 -6.05 20.65 -6.91
C ARG A 2 -7.19 19.68 -7.22
N ILE A 3 -8.42 20.14 -7.11
CA ILE A 3 -9.63 19.32 -7.28
C ILE A 3 -10.60 20.08 -8.18
N TRP A 4 -11.17 19.42 -9.17
CA TRP A 4 -12.29 19.93 -9.96
C TRP A 4 -13.18 18.77 -10.38
N ILE A 5 -14.38 19.10 -10.87
CA ILE A 5 -15.37 18.11 -11.31
C ILE A 5 -15.20 17.90 -12.81
N ILE A 6 -15.21 16.63 -13.21
CA ILE A 6 -15.13 16.22 -14.61
C ILE A 6 -16.42 15.47 -14.99
N ASP A 7 -16.84 15.62 -16.23
CA ASP A 7 -17.78 14.69 -16.86
C ASP A 7 -16.94 13.65 -17.62
N PRO A 8 -16.94 12.36 -17.24
CA PRO A 8 -16.12 11.34 -17.90
C PRO A 8 -16.35 11.21 -19.41
N GLU A 9 -17.51 11.60 -19.93
CA GLU A 9 -17.83 11.53 -21.35
C GLU A 9 -17.19 12.68 -22.16
N GLU A 10 -16.90 13.81 -21.52
CA GLU A 10 -16.42 15.05 -22.15
C GLU A 10 -15.01 15.45 -21.66
N ALA A 11 -14.48 14.77 -20.64
CA ALA A 11 -13.17 15.04 -20.08
C ALA A 11 -12.05 14.68 -21.04
N SER A 12 -10.98 15.48 -21.01
CA SER A 12 -9.77 15.17 -21.79
C SER A 12 -9.04 13.94 -21.22
N ASP A 13 -8.28 13.24 -22.08
CA ASP A 13 -7.45 12.11 -21.66
C ASP A 13 -6.47 12.47 -20.52
N TYR A 14 -6.00 13.72 -20.47
CA TYR A 14 -5.14 14.23 -19.41
C TYR A 14 -5.86 14.38 -18.06
N GLU A 15 -7.15 14.75 -18.09
CA GLU A 15 -7.98 14.83 -16.89
C GLU A 15 -8.35 13.44 -16.39
N ILE A 16 -8.74 12.54 -17.30
CA ILE A 16 -9.03 11.13 -16.98
C ILE A 16 -7.76 10.45 -16.41
N GLY A 17 -6.61 10.72 -17.01
CA GLY A 17 -5.30 10.24 -16.56
C GLY A 17 -4.76 10.92 -15.29
N GLN A 18 -5.45 11.93 -14.75
CA GLN A 18 -5.06 12.68 -13.54
C GLN A 18 -3.67 13.34 -13.63
N ILE A 19 -3.28 13.75 -14.84
CA ILE A 19 -2.00 14.43 -15.15
C ILE A 19 -2.21 15.88 -15.60
N ALA A 20 -3.46 16.30 -15.79
CA ALA A 20 -3.80 17.69 -16.10
C ALA A 20 -3.46 18.63 -14.94
N ASN A 21 -2.94 19.82 -15.27
CA ASN A 21 -2.62 20.86 -14.28
C ASN A 21 -3.76 21.87 -14.08
N LEU A 22 -4.67 21.95 -15.05
CA LEU A 22 -5.80 22.87 -15.12
C LEU A 22 -7.01 22.13 -15.71
N PRO A 23 -8.24 22.51 -15.33
CA PRO A 23 -9.45 21.93 -15.92
C PRO A 23 -9.56 22.29 -17.41
N SER A 24 -10.13 21.38 -18.20
CA SER A 24 -10.58 21.71 -19.55
C SER A 24 -11.71 22.74 -19.50
N ARG A 25 -12.01 23.37 -20.64
CA ARG A 25 -13.08 24.38 -20.71
C ARG A 25 -14.43 23.82 -20.23
N HIS A 26 -14.73 22.57 -20.56
CA HIS A 26 -15.96 21.91 -20.11
C HIS A 26 -15.95 21.72 -18.58
N SER A 27 -14.91 21.09 -18.04
CA SER A 27 -14.73 20.87 -16.60
C SER A 27 -14.73 22.16 -15.80
N TYR A 28 -14.17 23.26 -16.33
CA TYR A 28 -14.20 24.58 -15.72
C TYR A 28 -15.64 25.07 -15.50
N HIS A 29 -16.46 25.03 -16.56
CA HIS A 29 -17.85 25.49 -16.49
C HIS A 29 -18.68 24.61 -15.56
N LEU A 30 -18.49 23.29 -15.63
CA LEU A 30 -19.16 22.32 -14.77
C LEU A 30 -18.83 22.57 -13.29
N THR A 31 -17.53 22.68 -12.98
CA THR A 31 -17.04 22.90 -11.61
C THR A 31 -17.55 24.22 -11.05
N LYS A 32 -17.55 25.29 -11.86
CA LYS A 32 -18.07 26.60 -11.46
C LYS A 32 -19.58 26.58 -11.18
N ASN A 33 -20.36 25.85 -11.96
CA ASN A 33 -21.79 25.69 -11.71
C ASN A 33 -22.06 24.99 -10.38
N PHE A 34 -21.35 23.89 -10.12
CA PHE A 34 -21.44 23.19 -8.83
C PHE A 34 -21.00 24.07 -7.66
N PHE A 35 -19.92 24.83 -7.81
CA PHE A 35 -19.48 25.79 -6.80
C PHE A 35 -20.57 26.82 -6.49
N ASN A 36 -21.20 27.41 -7.51
CA ASN A 36 -22.28 28.38 -7.33
C ASN A 36 -23.53 27.76 -6.65
N LEU A 37 -23.72 26.45 -6.78
CA LEU A 37 -24.80 25.71 -6.11
C LEU A 37 -24.44 25.27 -4.68
N GLY A 38 -23.25 25.61 -4.19
CA GLY A 38 -22.82 25.29 -2.82
C GLY A 38 -21.99 24.01 -2.71
N GLN A 39 -21.49 23.46 -3.81
CA GLN A 39 -20.57 22.32 -3.76
C GLN A 39 -19.20 22.75 -3.23
N PHE A 40 -18.72 22.03 -2.20
CA PHE A 40 -17.36 22.18 -1.68
C PHE A 40 -16.76 20.79 -1.41
N PRO A 41 -15.52 20.52 -1.88
CA PRO A 41 -14.84 19.28 -1.57
C PRO A 41 -14.33 19.29 -0.14
N ILE A 42 -14.60 18.21 0.58
CA ILE A 42 -14.08 17.93 1.92
C ILE A 42 -13.08 16.79 1.77
N VAL A 43 -11.83 17.08 2.12
CA VAL A 43 -10.75 16.09 2.04
C VAL A 43 -10.55 15.49 3.42
N THR A 44 -10.60 14.16 3.50
CA THR A 44 -10.46 13.37 4.72
C THR A 44 -9.26 12.44 4.61
N LEU A 45 -8.63 12.14 5.74
CA LEU A 45 -7.54 11.17 5.83
C LEU A 45 -8.06 9.88 6.47
N PRO A 46 -7.78 8.69 5.91
CA PRO A 46 -8.28 7.42 6.44
C PRO A 46 -7.96 7.19 7.92
N SER A 47 -6.78 7.62 8.36
CA SER A 47 -6.27 7.43 9.73
C SER A 47 -6.43 8.66 10.63
N SER A 48 -7.15 9.70 10.21
CA SER A 48 -7.25 10.95 10.99
C SER A 48 -8.66 11.54 10.95
N THR A 49 -9.06 12.15 12.06
CA THR A 49 -10.28 12.98 12.13
C THR A 49 -10.09 14.36 11.50
N LYS A 50 -8.88 14.68 11.02
CA LYS A 50 -8.60 15.95 10.34
C LYS A 50 -9.32 16.03 9.00
N THR A 51 -10.04 17.12 8.80
CA THR A 51 -10.70 17.47 7.54
C THR A 51 -10.06 18.72 6.94
N PHE A 52 -9.81 18.72 5.64
CA PHE A 52 -9.29 19.87 4.91
C PHE A 52 -10.33 20.38 3.92
N ASN A 53 -10.56 21.69 3.93
CA ASN A 53 -11.51 22.35 3.03
C ASN A 53 -10.78 22.99 1.85
N GLY A 54 -11.37 22.89 0.66
CA GLY A 54 -10.84 23.53 -0.54
C GLY A 54 -11.20 25.00 -0.66
N LYS A 55 -10.23 25.83 -1.07
CA LYS A 55 -10.45 27.22 -1.48
C LYS A 55 -10.63 27.27 -2.99
N PHE A 56 -11.78 27.78 -3.46
CA PHE A 56 -12.03 27.90 -4.89
C PHE A 56 -11.18 29.00 -5.52
N THR A 57 -10.59 28.72 -6.68
CA THR A 57 -9.71 29.62 -7.42
C THR A 57 -10.42 30.22 -8.64
N LEU A 58 -9.89 31.32 -9.17
CA LEU A 58 -10.41 31.93 -10.40
C LEU A 58 -10.26 31.01 -11.63
N ASP A 59 -9.29 30.10 -11.57
CA ASP A 59 -8.97 29.11 -12.59
C ASP A 59 -9.92 27.91 -12.60
N GLY A 60 -10.95 27.90 -11.73
CA GLY A 60 -12.05 26.94 -11.79
C GLY A 60 -11.79 25.61 -11.12
N PHE A 61 -10.95 25.58 -10.10
CA PHE A 61 -10.70 24.41 -9.26
C PHE A 61 -10.64 24.81 -7.78
N TRP A 62 -10.76 23.84 -6.88
CA TRP A 62 -10.45 24.02 -5.47
C TRP A 62 -8.99 23.66 -5.19
N GLU A 63 -8.31 24.53 -4.46
CA GLU A 63 -6.98 24.28 -3.92
C GLU A 63 -7.09 23.87 -2.45
N VAL A 64 -6.46 22.73 -2.13
CA VAL A 64 -6.38 22.20 -0.77
C VAL A 64 -4.90 22.07 -0.42
N VAL A 65 -4.48 22.74 0.64
CA VAL A 65 -3.13 22.61 1.21
C VAL A 65 -3.15 21.43 2.19
N LEU A 66 -2.35 20.42 1.89
CA LEU A 66 -2.19 19.23 2.72
C LEU A 66 -0.83 19.34 3.41
N GLU A 67 -0.82 19.44 4.73
CA GLU A 67 0.41 19.32 5.51
C GLU A 67 0.75 17.83 5.66
N TRP A 68 1.80 17.38 5.00
CA TRP A 68 2.14 15.96 4.96
C TRP A 68 3.64 15.70 5.05
N ASN A 69 4.00 14.66 5.80
CA ASN A 69 5.40 14.27 6.07
C ASN A 69 5.66 12.77 5.87
N GLN A 70 4.74 12.01 5.23
CA GLN A 70 4.98 10.59 4.93
C GLN A 70 5.25 10.37 3.43
N SER A 71 5.80 9.21 3.09
CA SER A 71 6.14 8.81 1.72
C SER A 71 4.93 8.58 0.80
N TYR A 72 3.72 8.48 1.35
CA TYR A 72 2.47 8.36 0.60
C TYR A 72 1.35 9.07 1.35
N LEU A 73 0.29 9.49 0.67
CA LEU A 73 -0.89 10.13 1.26
C LEU A 73 -2.14 9.68 0.52
N THR A 74 -2.97 8.85 1.16
CA THR A 74 -4.31 8.51 0.66
C THR A 74 -5.32 9.51 1.23
N VAL A 75 -6.13 10.10 0.37
CA VAL A 75 -7.19 11.03 0.74
C VAL A 75 -8.54 10.56 0.22
N GLY A 76 -9.56 10.65 1.06
CA GLY A 76 -10.95 10.63 0.64
C GLY A 76 -11.40 12.05 0.26
N ILE A 77 -12.15 12.18 -0.82
CA ILE A 77 -12.67 13.45 -1.34
C ILE A 77 -14.18 13.31 -1.42
N GLY A 78 -14.85 13.81 -0.38
CA GLY A 78 -16.29 13.91 -0.33
C GLY A 78 -16.77 15.30 -0.75
N GLY A 79 -18.08 15.47 -0.82
CA GLY A 79 -18.69 16.77 -1.04
C GLY A 79 -20.11 16.83 -0.50
N GLN A 80 -20.71 18.01 -0.53
CA GLN A 80 -22.12 18.14 -0.17
C GLN A 80 -23.01 17.45 -1.22
N PRO A 81 -24.19 16.96 -0.84
CA PRO A 81 -25.14 16.37 -1.77
C PRO A 81 -25.82 17.46 -2.60
N THR A 82 -25.09 18.05 -3.54
CA THR A 82 -25.61 19.04 -4.49
C THR A 82 -25.90 18.37 -5.82
N SER A 83 -27.07 18.64 -6.40
CA SER A 83 -27.42 18.16 -7.73
C SER A 83 -27.35 19.28 -8.77
N PHE A 84 -26.75 18.99 -9.93
CA PHE A 84 -26.85 19.83 -11.13
C PHE A 84 -27.46 19.00 -12.25
N GLN A 85 -28.58 19.46 -12.82
CA GLN A 85 -29.30 18.72 -13.87
C GLN A 85 -29.62 17.26 -13.49
N HIS A 86 -30.03 17.02 -12.24
CA HIS A 86 -30.32 15.69 -11.69
C HIS A 86 -29.10 14.75 -11.62
N ARG A 87 -27.88 15.28 -11.74
CA ARG A 87 -26.62 14.54 -11.55
C ARG A 87 -25.96 14.97 -10.25
N PHE A 88 -25.36 14.01 -9.57
CA PHE A 88 -24.60 14.21 -8.33
C PHE A 88 -23.11 14.03 -8.59
N VAL A 89 -22.29 14.65 -7.74
CA VAL A 89 -20.84 14.42 -7.74
C VAL A 89 -20.57 13.17 -6.92
N TYR A 90 -19.89 12.19 -7.50
CA TYR A 90 -19.47 10.97 -6.82
C TYR A 90 -18.30 11.25 -5.86
N GLU A 91 -18.29 10.61 -4.69
CA GLU A 91 -17.17 10.68 -3.75
C GLU A 91 -15.95 9.98 -4.34
N ALA A 92 -14.80 10.66 -4.35
CA ALA A 92 -13.58 10.12 -4.93
C ALA A 92 -12.55 9.80 -3.86
N SER A 93 -11.57 8.99 -4.20
CA SER A 93 -10.35 8.82 -3.39
C SER A 93 -9.13 8.94 -4.28
N HIS A 94 -8.05 9.52 -3.76
CA HIS A 94 -6.78 9.60 -4.47
C HIS A 94 -5.64 9.22 -3.53
N THR A 95 -4.62 8.55 -4.06
CA THR A 95 -3.39 8.28 -3.31
C THR A 95 -2.22 8.95 -4.00
N PHE A 96 -1.60 9.90 -3.30
CA PHE A 96 -0.28 10.39 -3.64
C PHE A 96 0.75 9.40 -3.13
N TYR A 97 1.75 9.07 -3.94
CA TYR A 97 2.83 8.19 -3.53
C TYR A 97 4.14 8.78 -4.04
N TRP A 98 5.18 8.66 -3.21
CA TRP A 98 6.54 9.05 -3.53
C TRP A 98 7.44 7.82 -3.76
N GLU A 99 6.86 6.64 -3.86
CA GLU A 99 7.65 5.43 -4.10
C GLU A 99 8.27 5.45 -5.51
N PRO A 100 9.58 5.17 -5.64
CA PRO A 100 10.19 5.00 -6.94
C PRO A 100 9.54 3.82 -7.65
N ILE A 101 8.96 4.08 -8.82
CA ILE A 101 8.44 3.04 -9.72
C ILE A 101 9.55 2.02 -9.94
N GLU A 102 9.24 0.72 -9.85
CA GLU A 102 10.21 -0.34 -10.15
C GLU A 102 10.78 -0.09 -11.56
N GLY A 103 12.11 -0.02 -11.63
CA GLY A 103 12.83 0.37 -12.86
C GLY A 103 12.80 -0.74 -13.91
N PRO A 104 13.15 -0.42 -15.17
CA PRO A 104 13.17 -1.40 -16.24
C PRO A 104 14.17 -2.54 -15.96
N TYR A 105 13.83 -3.73 -16.45
CA TYR A 105 14.62 -4.95 -16.32
C TYR A 105 15.96 -4.86 -17.06
N ASP A 106 17.07 -5.16 -16.38
CA ASP A 106 18.41 -5.19 -17.00
C ASP A 106 18.88 -6.62 -17.39
N GLY A 107 18.08 -7.66 -17.11
CA GLY A 107 18.45 -9.05 -17.43
C GLY A 107 19.15 -9.83 -16.32
N THR A 108 19.60 -9.15 -15.26
CA THR A 108 20.43 -9.76 -14.20
C THR A 108 19.62 -10.24 -13.00
N GLU A 109 18.36 -9.82 -12.88
CA GLU A 109 17.48 -10.22 -11.79
C GLU A 109 17.00 -11.69 -11.92
N ILE A 110 16.60 -12.29 -10.80
CA ILE A 110 16.04 -13.64 -10.72
C ILE A 110 14.53 -13.53 -10.47
N PRO A 111 13.69 -14.21 -11.27
CA PRO A 111 12.24 -14.21 -11.06
C PRO A 111 11.85 -14.90 -9.75
N LEU A 112 10.85 -14.33 -9.09
CA LEU A 112 10.20 -14.88 -7.91
C LEU A 112 8.81 -15.39 -8.30
N LEU A 113 8.55 -16.65 -7.95
CA LEU A 113 7.26 -17.31 -8.17
C LEU A 113 6.57 -17.52 -6.82
N GLY A 114 5.25 -17.40 -6.82
CA GLY A 114 4.41 -17.74 -5.69
C GLY A 114 3.88 -19.17 -5.76
N PRO A 115 2.98 -19.55 -4.84
CA PRO A 115 2.40 -20.88 -4.81
C PRO A 115 1.36 -21.08 -5.93
N ASP A 116 0.86 -22.31 -6.07
CA ASP A 116 -0.19 -22.66 -7.04
C ASP A 116 -1.54 -21.97 -6.74
N VAL A 117 -1.70 -21.40 -5.55
CA VAL A 117 -2.83 -20.57 -5.16
C VAL A 117 -2.51 -19.09 -5.28
N THR A 118 -3.50 -18.29 -5.62
CA THR A 118 -3.36 -16.83 -5.64
C THR A 118 -3.44 -16.28 -4.22
N ILE A 119 -2.41 -15.56 -3.79
CA ILE A 119 -2.37 -14.89 -2.49
C ILE A 119 -2.32 -13.37 -2.71
N LEU A 120 -3.21 -12.65 -2.04
CA LEU A 120 -3.23 -11.19 -2.00
C LEU A 120 -2.89 -10.70 -0.59
N ILE A 121 -1.78 -9.99 -0.46
CA ILE A 121 -1.32 -9.39 0.79
C ILE A 121 -1.46 -7.89 0.65
N LYS A 122 -2.38 -7.29 1.42
CA LYS A 122 -2.60 -5.83 1.43
C LYS A 122 -1.89 -5.23 2.63
N ASP A 123 -1.25 -4.08 2.45
CA ASP A 123 -0.79 -3.30 3.59
C ASP A 123 -2.02 -2.64 4.25
N PRO A 124 -2.29 -2.91 5.54
CA PRO A 124 -3.48 -2.39 6.20
C PRO A 124 -3.42 -0.88 6.44
N CYS A 125 -2.23 -0.29 6.54
CA CYS A 125 -2.03 1.16 6.72
C CYS A 125 -1.79 1.89 5.39
N ALA A 126 -1.25 1.18 4.39
CA ALA A 126 -1.00 1.70 3.05
C ALA A 126 -1.88 0.98 2.00
N PRO A 127 -3.21 1.26 1.91
CA PRO A 127 -4.12 0.50 1.06
C PRO A 127 -3.84 0.61 -0.45
N HIS A 128 -3.00 1.56 -0.87
CA HIS A 128 -2.48 1.68 -2.23
C HIS A 128 -1.40 0.64 -2.56
N ARG A 129 -0.85 -0.03 -1.54
CA ARG A 129 0.18 -1.06 -1.68
C ARG A 129 -0.40 -2.44 -1.46
N ALA A 130 -0.11 -3.35 -2.40
CA ALA A 130 -0.45 -4.75 -2.24
C ALA A 130 0.50 -5.65 -3.02
N LEU A 131 0.76 -6.83 -2.47
CA LEU A 131 1.50 -7.90 -3.10
C LEU A 131 0.53 -8.97 -3.62
N PHE A 132 0.76 -9.40 -4.86
CA PHE A 132 0.00 -10.44 -5.53
C PHE A 132 0.93 -11.59 -5.90
N MET A 133 0.77 -12.72 -5.23
CA MET A 133 1.59 -13.91 -5.45
C MET A 133 0.80 -14.93 -6.27
N THR A 134 1.40 -15.38 -7.37
CA THR A 134 0.86 -16.41 -8.26
C THR A 134 1.98 -17.36 -8.66
N ARG A 135 1.61 -18.54 -9.16
CA ARG A 135 2.54 -19.52 -9.74
C ARG A 135 3.53 -18.93 -10.76
N ASN A 136 3.12 -17.89 -11.49
CA ASN A 136 3.89 -17.35 -12.60
C ASN A 136 4.71 -16.12 -12.23
N SER A 137 4.31 -15.39 -11.19
CA SER A 137 5.01 -14.18 -10.74
C SER A 137 4.52 -13.71 -9.38
N ILE A 138 5.39 -13.03 -8.66
CA ILE A 138 5.02 -12.12 -7.60
C ILE A 138 4.97 -10.71 -8.19
N ARG A 139 3.88 -9.99 -7.97
CA ARG A 139 3.68 -8.62 -8.43
C ARG A 139 3.36 -7.71 -7.26
N ILE A 140 3.76 -6.45 -7.36
CA ILE A 140 3.42 -5.41 -6.39
C ILE A 140 2.67 -4.29 -7.12
N THR A 141 1.67 -3.73 -6.47
CA THR A 141 1.12 -2.42 -6.81
C THR A 141 1.49 -1.45 -5.69
N SER A 142 1.81 -0.22 -6.06
CA SER A 142 2.00 0.91 -5.15
C SER A 142 1.09 2.08 -5.53
N ASP A 143 0.05 1.83 -6.32
CA ASP A 143 -0.84 2.86 -6.88
C ASP A 143 -2.31 2.40 -6.91
N ALA A 144 -2.71 1.62 -5.91
CA ALA A 144 -4.07 1.11 -5.76
C ALA A 144 -4.56 0.31 -6.97
N PHE A 145 -3.71 -0.60 -7.46
CA PHE A 145 -3.96 -1.50 -8.60
C PHE A 145 -4.08 -0.83 -9.97
N ARG A 146 -3.71 0.45 -10.12
CA ARG A 146 -3.65 1.11 -11.43
C ARG A 146 -2.55 0.53 -12.30
N SER A 147 -1.41 0.23 -11.69
CA SER A 147 -0.31 -0.47 -12.32
C SER A 147 0.21 -1.56 -11.40
N THR A 148 0.94 -2.49 -11.99
CA THR A 148 1.64 -3.54 -11.25
C THR A 148 3.01 -3.75 -11.85
N SER A 149 3.99 -3.94 -10.99
CA SER A 149 5.33 -4.32 -11.38
C SER A 149 5.64 -5.73 -10.88
N ILE A 150 6.53 -6.44 -11.57
CA ILE A 150 6.94 -7.78 -11.15
C ILE A 150 8.01 -7.61 -10.08
N VAL A 151 7.76 -8.15 -8.90
CA VAL A 151 8.75 -8.20 -7.82
C VAL A 151 9.86 -9.14 -8.27
N LYS A 152 11.04 -8.57 -8.42
CA LYS A 152 12.25 -9.28 -8.82
C LYS A 152 13.34 -9.10 -7.79
N MET A 153 14.34 -9.97 -7.89
CA MET A 153 15.42 -10.04 -6.93
C MET A 153 16.77 -9.95 -7.62
N TYR A 154 17.59 -9.01 -7.17
CA TYR A 154 19.02 -9.10 -7.39
C TYR A 154 19.63 -10.03 -6.34
N SER A 155 20.26 -11.10 -6.79
CA SER A 155 20.99 -12.02 -5.92
C SER A 155 22.48 -11.74 -6.03
N LEU A 156 23.14 -11.51 -4.89
CA LEU A 156 24.60 -11.54 -4.79
C LEU A 156 25.16 -12.97 -4.86
N TYR A 157 24.28 -13.97 -4.82
CA TYR A 157 24.60 -15.39 -4.83
C TYR A 157 24.29 -16.04 -6.19
N THR A 158 24.86 -17.23 -6.40
CA THR A 158 24.67 -18.04 -7.61
C THR A 158 23.19 -18.29 -7.90
N ARG A 159 22.78 -18.00 -9.15
CA ARG A 159 21.41 -18.25 -9.64
C ARG A 159 21.03 -19.72 -9.39
N PRO A 160 19.82 -20.02 -8.88
CA PRO A 160 19.41 -21.39 -8.63
C PRO A 160 19.34 -22.17 -9.96
N PRO A 161 19.59 -23.49 -9.96
CA PRO A 161 19.55 -24.29 -11.19
C PRO A 161 18.20 -24.24 -11.93
N SER A 162 17.11 -24.06 -11.18
CA SER A 162 15.76 -23.84 -11.70
C SER A 162 15.59 -22.52 -12.47
N GLY A 163 16.46 -21.54 -12.24
CA GLY A 163 16.37 -20.19 -12.79
C GLY A 163 15.38 -19.27 -12.06
N PHE A 164 14.69 -19.76 -11.03
CA PHE A 164 13.72 -19.00 -10.22
C PHE A 164 13.70 -19.47 -8.76
N TYR A 165 13.17 -18.64 -7.86
CA TYR A 165 12.87 -19.03 -6.49
C TYR A 165 11.37 -19.16 -6.26
N MET A 166 10.96 -20.22 -5.56
CA MET A 166 9.60 -20.42 -5.10
C MET A 166 9.41 -19.79 -3.73
N ASN A 167 8.28 -19.12 -3.54
CA ASN A 167 7.91 -18.47 -2.30
C ASN A 167 6.54 -19.02 -1.88
N ASP A 168 6.45 -19.51 -0.65
CA ASP A 168 5.22 -20.10 -0.13
C ASP A 168 4.26 -19.01 0.36
N ASN A 169 4.81 -17.94 0.93
CA ASN A 169 4.06 -16.78 1.39
C ASN A 169 4.99 -15.55 1.55
N ALA A 170 4.42 -14.39 1.90
CA ALA A 170 5.19 -13.18 2.14
C ALA A 170 4.50 -12.24 3.15
N ALA A 171 5.23 -11.21 3.57
CA ALA A 171 4.69 -10.06 4.28
C ALA A 171 5.24 -8.77 3.65
N LEU A 172 4.34 -7.81 3.42
CA LEU A 172 4.64 -6.48 2.91
C LEU A 172 4.83 -5.52 4.09
N LEU A 173 5.96 -4.83 4.11
CA LEU A 173 6.34 -3.85 5.13
C LEU A 173 6.70 -2.52 4.46
N ASP A 174 6.88 -1.47 5.27
CA ASP A 174 7.11 -0.11 4.78
C ASP A 174 8.41 -0.01 3.96
N ASP A 175 9.49 -0.66 4.42
CA ASP A 175 10.83 -0.60 3.82
C ASP A 175 11.21 -1.83 2.98
N GLY A 176 10.32 -2.81 2.85
CA GLY A 176 10.62 -4.03 2.10
C GLY A 176 9.56 -5.12 2.17
N ILE A 177 9.95 -6.31 1.71
CA ILE A 177 9.10 -7.50 1.65
C ILE A 177 9.85 -8.63 2.35
N ILE A 178 9.20 -9.33 3.28
CA ILE A 178 9.70 -10.60 3.82
C ILE A 178 9.15 -11.70 2.93
N LEU A 179 10.03 -12.52 2.38
CA LEU A 179 9.72 -13.67 1.54
C LEU A 179 9.95 -14.95 2.34
N HIS A 180 8.93 -15.82 2.40
CA HIS A 180 9.08 -17.18 2.93
C HIS A 180 9.44 -18.11 1.77
N MET A 181 10.70 -18.52 1.73
CA MET A 181 11.24 -19.40 0.70
C MET A 181 11.72 -20.70 1.35
N ALA A 182 11.12 -21.82 0.95
CA ALA A 182 11.39 -23.12 1.52
C ALA A 182 11.23 -23.11 3.05
N ASP A 183 12.33 -23.24 3.79
CA ASP A 183 12.32 -23.36 5.24
C ASP A 183 12.76 -22.08 5.97
N GLY A 184 12.96 -20.97 5.24
CA GLY A 184 13.54 -19.74 5.78
C GLY A 184 12.85 -18.45 5.34
N LEU A 185 13.11 -17.37 6.09
CA LEU A 185 12.68 -16.02 5.76
C LEU A 185 13.82 -15.20 5.20
N TYR A 186 13.51 -14.39 4.20
CA TYR A 186 14.49 -13.52 3.56
C TYR A 186 13.91 -12.13 3.35
N TRP A 187 14.76 -11.11 3.55
CA TRP A 187 14.36 -9.73 3.38
C TRP A 187 14.68 -9.24 1.98
N ARG A 188 13.71 -8.63 1.29
CA ARG A 188 13.94 -7.84 0.08
C ARG A 188 13.72 -6.37 0.40
N SER A 189 14.79 -5.58 0.32
CA SER A 189 14.71 -4.12 0.55
C SER A 189 14.05 -3.42 -0.64
N HIS A 190 13.18 -2.46 -0.36
CA HIS A 190 12.55 -1.65 -1.39
C HIS A 190 13.54 -0.70 -2.10
N GLN A 191 14.54 -0.21 -1.35
CA GLN A 191 15.54 0.74 -1.86
C GLN A 191 16.57 0.07 -2.76
N THR A 192 17.14 -1.04 -2.29
CA THR A 192 18.25 -1.71 -2.95
C THR A 192 17.76 -2.76 -3.94
N ARG A 193 16.55 -3.32 -3.74
CA ARG A 193 15.98 -4.45 -4.50
C ARG A 193 16.79 -5.75 -4.40
N PHE A 194 17.80 -5.78 -3.53
CA PHE A 194 18.58 -6.96 -3.23
C PHE A 194 17.90 -7.79 -2.14
N LEU A 195 18.19 -9.09 -2.17
CA LEU A 195 17.96 -9.95 -1.02
C LEU A 195 19.01 -9.67 0.04
N GLU A 196 18.57 -9.28 1.23
CA GLU A 196 19.42 -9.04 2.38
C GLU A 196 19.20 -10.16 3.39
N PHE A 197 20.30 -10.76 3.82
CA PHE A 197 20.28 -11.62 4.99
C PHE A 197 20.21 -10.73 6.23
N ARG A 198 19.10 -10.82 6.96
CA ARG A 198 18.95 -10.18 8.27
C ARG A 198 19.14 -11.24 9.34
N LYS A 199 20.08 -11.01 10.27
CA LYS A 199 20.43 -11.97 11.33
C LYS A 199 19.22 -12.30 12.23
N GLU A 200 18.28 -11.38 12.28
CA GLU A 200 17.05 -11.46 13.05
C GLU A 200 15.99 -12.37 12.40
N LEU A 201 16.15 -12.71 11.12
CA LEU A 201 15.24 -13.60 10.41
C LEU A 201 15.74 -15.05 10.45
N PRO A 202 14.92 -16.01 10.92
CA PRO A 202 15.26 -17.41 10.88
C PRO A 202 15.34 -17.89 9.43
N THR A 203 16.41 -18.62 9.11
CA THR A 203 16.66 -19.14 7.76
C THR A 203 16.37 -20.62 7.60
N ILE A 204 15.94 -21.29 8.68
CA ILE A 204 15.54 -22.69 8.72
C ILE A 204 14.37 -22.87 9.71
N GLY A 205 13.59 -23.95 9.53
CA GLY A 205 12.51 -24.37 10.41
C GLY A 205 11.25 -23.50 10.37
N VAL A 206 11.12 -22.57 9.41
CA VAL A 206 9.99 -21.63 9.35
C VAL A 206 8.77 -22.32 8.76
N ARG A 207 7.70 -22.39 9.56
CA ARG A 207 6.43 -23.04 9.19
C ARG A 207 5.44 -22.08 8.53
N GLY A 208 5.56 -20.79 8.81
CA GLY A 208 4.71 -19.81 8.17
C GLY A 208 4.96 -18.38 8.64
N ILE A 209 4.29 -17.48 7.93
CA ILE A 209 4.31 -16.04 8.12
C ILE A 209 2.88 -15.51 8.01
N LEU A 210 2.55 -14.50 8.81
CA LEU A 210 1.27 -13.83 8.82
C LEU A 210 1.48 -12.33 9.02
N GLN A 211 0.91 -11.52 8.12
CA GLN A 211 0.90 -10.08 8.27
C GLN A 211 -0.36 -9.63 9.02
N ARG A 212 -0.23 -8.57 9.82
CA ARG A 212 -1.37 -7.90 10.43
C ARG A 212 -2.34 -7.39 9.36
N THR A 213 -3.63 -7.51 9.63
CA THR A 213 -4.73 -7.15 8.71
C THR A 213 -5.40 -5.81 9.03
N THR A 214 -5.04 -5.16 10.13
CA THR A 214 -5.60 -3.89 10.60
C THR A 214 -4.53 -2.82 10.84
N CYS A 215 -4.88 -1.55 10.64
CA CYS A 215 -3.98 -0.43 10.91
C CYS A 215 -4.10 0.03 12.37
N LEU A 216 -2.97 0.40 12.98
CA LEU A 216 -2.89 0.78 14.40
C LEU A 216 -3.05 2.27 14.69
N ASP A 217 -3.09 3.13 13.67
CA ASP A 217 -3.22 4.58 13.86
C ASP A 217 -4.47 4.97 14.68
N ASN A 218 -5.44 4.06 14.82
CA ASN A 218 -6.67 4.22 15.60
C ASN A 218 -6.58 3.77 17.07
N HIS A 219 -5.45 3.22 17.54
CA HIS A 219 -5.30 2.75 18.92
C HIS A 219 -4.52 3.75 19.78
N PRO A 220 -5.03 4.15 20.96
CA PRO A 220 -4.29 4.98 21.88
C PRO A 220 -3.03 4.22 22.33
N LEU A 221 -1.87 4.74 21.95
CA LEU A 221 -0.56 4.22 22.35
C LEU A 221 -0.48 4.18 23.88
N GLN A 222 -0.73 3.02 24.48
CA GLN A 222 -0.13 2.69 25.76
C GLN A 222 1.32 2.33 25.45
N GLU A 223 2.26 3.13 25.97
CA GLU A 223 3.70 3.21 25.66
C GLU A 223 4.52 1.90 25.84
N VAL A 224 3.88 0.75 26.07
CA VAL A 224 4.55 -0.46 26.57
C VAL A 224 4.51 -1.65 25.60
N VAL A 225 3.69 -1.62 24.54
CA VAL A 225 3.54 -2.78 23.63
C VAL A 225 3.92 -2.43 22.20
N ASP A 226 5.06 -2.94 21.74
CA ASP A 226 5.42 -2.97 20.31
C ASP A 226 4.46 -3.93 19.60
N PHE A 227 3.43 -3.39 18.96
CA PHE A 227 2.48 -4.19 18.20
C PHE A 227 3.10 -4.57 16.85
N GLY A 228 3.54 -5.82 16.75
CA GLY A 228 4.10 -6.37 15.52
C GLY A 228 3.23 -6.12 14.28
N LYS A 229 3.88 -5.85 13.15
CA LYS A 229 3.29 -5.82 11.81
C LYS A 229 3.26 -7.22 11.17
N VAL A 230 4.16 -8.10 11.60
CA VAL A 230 4.30 -9.46 11.07
C VAL A 230 4.55 -10.45 12.20
N LEU A 231 3.97 -11.63 12.04
CA LEU A 231 4.23 -12.82 12.84
C LEU A 231 4.85 -13.89 11.95
N PHE A 232 5.80 -14.62 12.48
CA PHE A 232 6.29 -15.84 11.84
C PHE A 232 6.66 -16.85 12.91
N TRP A 233 6.60 -18.14 12.56
CA TRP A 233 6.78 -19.19 13.57
C TRP A 233 7.56 -20.38 13.02
N THR A 234 8.26 -21.01 13.94
CA THR A 234 8.84 -22.35 13.81
C THR A 234 8.02 -23.32 14.64
N ASP A 235 8.42 -24.58 14.71
CA ASP A 235 7.77 -25.57 15.57
C ASP A 235 7.80 -25.19 17.08
N ASN A 236 8.78 -24.40 17.51
CA ASN A 236 9.05 -24.13 18.93
C ASN A 236 8.96 -22.65 19.33
N GLU A 237 8.98 -21.74 18.36
CA GLU A 237 9.11 -20.30 18.61
C GLU A 237 8.13 -19.50 17.76
N LEU A 238 7.56 -18.46 18.38
CA LEU A 238 6.79 -17.43 17.70
C LEU A 238 7.61 -16.14 17.72
N PHE A 239 7.73 -15.52 16.57
CA PHE A 239 8.44 -14.27 16.40
C PHE A 239 7.47 -13.16 16.00
N ILE A 240 7.70 -11.98 16.55
CA ILE A 240 6.93 -10.77 16.31
C ILE A 240 7.88 -9.72 15.73
N GLY A 241 7.57 -9.22 14.53
CA GLY A 241 8.39 -8.24 13.80
C GLY A 241 7.58 -7.05 13.30
N GLY A 242 8.25 -6.05 12.73
CA GLY A 242 7.64 -4.82 12.20
C GLY A 242 8.44 -3.53 12.47
N GLY A 243 9.36 -3.59 13.44
CA GLY A 243 10.37 -2.58 13.72
C GLY A 243 11.61 -3.23 14.33
N ARG A 244 11.48 -3.78 15.55
CA ARG A 244 12.42 -4.77 16.10
C ARG A 244 11.81 -6.16 16.00
N ILE A 245 12.64 -7.18 15.78
CA ILE A 245 12.19 -8.58 15.86
C ILE A 245 12.40 -9.06 17.28
N THR A 246 11.34 -9.56 17.89
CA THR A 246 11.37 -10.19 19.22
C THR A 246 10.88 -11.63 19.10
N SER A 247 11.50 -12.55 19.84
CA SER A 247 11.09 -13.95 19.90
C SER A 247 10.44 -14.26 21.24
N ARG A 248 9.45 -15.16 21.23
CA ARG A 248 8.86 -15.76 22.42
C ARG A 248 8.78 -17.27 22.21
N HIS A 249 9.18 -18.04 23.22
CA HIS A 249 8.97 -19.48 23.20
C HIS A 249 7.47 -19.77 23.21
N ALA A 250 7.03 -20.63 22.29
CA ALA A 250 5.65 -21.06 22.24
C ALA A 250 5.40 -22.04 23.40
N VAL A 251 4.70 -21.59 24.44
CA VAL A 251 4.18 -22.46 25.52
C VAL A 251 2.67 -22.54 25.32
N GLY A 252 2.20 -23.58 24.61
CA GLY A 252 0.78 -23.79 24.30
C GLY A 252 0.51 -24.00 22.80
N THR A 253 -0.76 -24.19 22.43
CA THR A 253 -1.15 -24.33 21.02
C THR A 253 -1.25 -22.96 20.34
N TYR A 254 -0.91 -22.86 19.04
CA TYR A 254 -0.85 -21.58 18.29
C TYR A 254 -2.13 -20.72 18.37
N LYS A 255 -3.30 -21.34 18.60
CA LYS A 255 -4.57 -20.62 18.80
C LYS A 255 -4.61 -19.85 20.13
N GLU A 256 -3.92 -20.31 21.17
CA GLU A 256 -3.95 -19.69 22.51
C GLU A 256 -3.08 -18.43 22.58
N LEU A 257 -2.01 -18.36 21.77
CA LEU A 257 -1.10 -17.20 21.72
C LEU A 257 -1.73 -15.96 21.04
N LEU A 258 -2.73 -16.15 20.16
CA LEU A 258 -3.47 -15.05 19.54
C LEU A 258 -4.49 -14.38 20.49
N PHE A 259 -4.82 -15.02 21.62
CA PHE A 259 -5.83 -14.53 22.58
C PHE A 259 -5.27 -14.16 23.95
N GLN A 260 -3.98 -14.37 24.24
CA GLN A 260 -3.34 -13.80 25.43
C GLN A 260 -2.75 -12.42 25.12
N VAL A 261 -3.63 -11.49 24.79
CA VAL A 261 -3.39 -10.05 24.90
C VAL A 261 -4.36 -9.59 25.99
N ASN A 262 -3.90 -9.68 27.25
CA ASN A 262 -4.53 -9.01 28.39
C ASN A 262 -3.68 -7.80 28.76
#